data_AF-W1Q0J5-F1
#
_entry.id   AF-W1Q0J5-F1
#
_cell.length_a   1.000
_cell.length_b   1.000
_cell.length_c   1.000
_cell.angle_alpha   90.00
_cell.angle_beta   90.00
_cell.angle_gamma   90.00
#
_symmetry.space_group_name_H-M   'P 1'
#
loop_
_entity.id
_entity.type
_entity.pdbx_description
1 polymer ?
#
loop_
_entity_poly.entity_id
_entity_poly.type
_entity_poly.pdbx_seq_one_letter_code
_entity_poly.pdbx_strand_id
1 'polypeptide(L)'
;MGPGTWRCGLRVLQRLECCFYALACPRIAGPLKFQKRRWDYGYGKTIGLKSVRCFCSDAKNGKKRVIIISGPTGAGKTRLALELAKELNGQIISADSVQVYQGLDVGSAKPSPSDRKEVPHHLLDILDPSEDYSVGQFFEDARKATKEVIENGYVPIVVGGTGLYLRWYIYGKPKVPKASPEIASEVDSELMLLQRNGEWDAAVQLLIKAGDSRACYLPSNDWYRLRRSLEIIKATGSPPSAFHNPYDYFRKQLESKASDPFCDSISSADASGENLFENLDYEFLCFFLSCPRMDLYRLIDLRCEEMLKESQGILFEASWLLDMGLLPNTNSATRAIGYRQSMEYLLNCRQDGGRSSAGEFMAFLSDFQKASRNFAKRQMTWFRNEHIYQWLDASKPMETVLDFIVKSYVDQTISLDVPKQLRINKDLSTQREVLDMKSYQTRNRHFVQRDDCARILEWIKKTQTQVEHVGDDLGKHLDYKEIGSSSNRISMEIKGL
;
A
#
# COMPACT_ATOMS: atom_id res chain seq x y z
N MET A 1 -71.80 9.36 24.11
CA MET A 1 -71.67 8.39 25.22
C MET A 1 -70.20 8.01 25.33
N GLY A 2 -69.50 8.48 26.37
CA GLY A 2 -68.31 7.77 26.89
C GLY A 2 -68.74 6.87 28.06
N PRO A 3 -67.84 6.17 28.78
CA PRO A 3 -66.36 6.25 28.74
C PRO A 3 -65.57 4.91 28.85
N GLY A 4 -64.25 5.01 28.61
CA GLY A 4 -63.18 4.27 29.33
C GLY A 4 -62.41 3.18 28.55
N THR A 5 -61.10 2.99 28.67
CA THR A 5 -59.99 3.72 29.33
C THR A 5 -58.64 3.07 28.90
N TRP A 6 -57.67 3.91 28.48
CA TRP A 6 -56.20 3.89 28.67
C TRP A 6 -55.18 2.79 28.19
N ARG A 7 -54.12 3.33 27.53
CA ARG A 7 -52.64 3.03 27.50
C ARG A 7 -52.15 1.74 26.81
N CYS A 8 -51.02 1.66 26.09
CA CYS A 8 -49.81 2.47 25.80
C CYS A 8 -49.24 1.98 24.43
N GLY A 9 -48.72 2.80 23.51
CA GLY A 9 -47.28 3.14 23.43
C GLY A 9 -46.74 3.22 21.98
N LEU A 10 -46.24 4.41 21.61
CA LEU A 10 -45.47 4.93 20.44
C LEU A 10 -44.76 3.95 19.47
N ARG A 11 -44.92 4.08 18.12
CA ARG A 11 -44.28 4.98 17.09
C ARG A 11 -42.80 4.64 16.79
N VAL A 12 -42.21 4.69 15.58
CA VAL A 12 -42.52 5.02 14.16
C VAL A 12 -41.28 4.58 13.33
N LEU A 13 -41.42 4.12 12.08
CA LEU A 13 -40.34 4.07 11.07
C LEU A 13 -40.92 4.25 9.64
N GLN A 14 -40.51 5.31 8.95
CA GLN A 14 -40.61 5.64 7.52
C GLN A 14 -39.44 6.62 7.28
N ARG A 15 -38.65 6.67 6.20
CA ARG A 15 -38.76 6.27 4.79
C ARG A 15 -37.33 6.27 4.21
N LEU A 16 -37.07 5.48 3.16
CA LEU A 16 -35.91 5.55 2.28
C LEU A 16 -36.43 5.62 0.83
N GLU A 17 -35.84 6.50 0.01
CA GLU A 17 -35.66 6.45 -1.46
C GLU A 17 -35.09 7.82 -1.92
N CYS A 18 -33.85 7.88 -2.42
CA CYS A 18 -33.41 7.80 -3.83
C CYS A 18 -33.55 9.11 -4.64
N CYS A 19 -32.42 9.67 -5.13
CA CYS A 19 -32.09 9.79 -6.56
C CYS A 19 -30.94 10.77 -6.88
N PHE A 20 -30.30 10.46 -8.02
CA PHE A 20 -29.09 10.98 -8.66
C PHE A 20 -29.30 12.24 -9.53
N TYR A 21 -28.16 12.77 -10.03
CA TYR A 21 -27.91 13.69 -11.16
C TYR A 21 -27.95 15.21 -10.93
N ALA A 22 -26.84 15.88 -11.28
CA ALA A 22 -26.79 17.30 -11.60
C ALA A 22 -25.93 17.54 -12.85
N LEU A 23 -26.56 18.03 -13.92
CA LEU A 23 -25.95 18.60 -15.12
C LEU A 23 -26.13 20.13 -15.11
N ALA A 24 -25.10 20.80 -15.63
CA ALA A 24 -24.89 22.20 -16.04
C ALA A 24 -26.06 23.22 -16.11
N CYS A 25 -25.78 24.47 -15.69
CA CYS A 25 -26.13 25.73 -16.39
C CYS A 25 -25.48 27.00 -15.75
N PRO A 26 -25.50 28.22 -16.34
CA PRO A 26 -24.31 29.01 -16.66
C PRO A 26 -24.14 30.36 -15.90
N ARG A 27 -23.00 31.02 -16.17
CA ARG A 27 -22.55 32.36 -15.72
C ARG A 27 -23.64 33.46 -15.68
N ILE A 28 -23.74 34.17 -14.54
CA ILE A 28 -24.03 35.62 -14.46
C ILE A 28 -23.20 36.23 -13.30
N ALA A 29 -22.65 37.42 -13.54
CA ALA A 29 -21.75 38.20 -12.68
C ALA A 29 -22.46 39.01 -11.57
N GLY A 30 -21.72 39.36 -10.51
CA GLY A 30 -22.00 40.51 -9.64
C GLY A 30 -21.98 40.23 -8.12
N PRO A 31 -21.32 41.05 -7.28
CA PRO A 31 -21.09 40.75 -5.86
C PRO A 31 -22.22 41.28 -4.98
N LEU A 32 -22.78 40.43 -4.12
CA LEU A 32 -23.79 40.84 -3.13
C LEU A 32 -23.34 40.50 -1.71
N LYS A 33 -22.97 41.55 -0.98
CA LYS A 33 -22.92 41.62 0.48
C LYS A 33 -24.28 41.16 1.03
N PHE A 34 -24.30 40.27 2.02
CA PHE A 34 -25.53 40.04 2.79
C PHE A 34 -25.30 40.02 4.30
N GLN A 35 -26.21 40.72 4.95
CA GLN A 35 -26.23 41.14 6.34
C GLN A 35 -26.49 40.00 7.31
N LYS A 36 -25.83 40.08 8.47
CA LYS A 36 -26.19 39.36 9.70
C LYS A 36 -27.65 39.64 10.07
N ARG A 37 -28.48 38.60 10.17
CA ARG A 37 -29.70 38.62 10.99
C ARG A 37 -29.45 37.88 12.30
N ARG A 38 -29.79 38.60 13.37
CA ARG A 38 -29.61 38.31 14.78
C ARG A 38 -30.88 37.58 15.27
N TRP A 39 -30.70 36.43 15.91
CA TRP A 39 -31.72 35.83 16.77
C TRP A 39 -31.17 35.89 18.19
N ASP A 40 -31.77 36.73 19.03
CA ASP A 40 -31.51 36.81 20.47
C ASP A 40 -32.56 35.94 21.20
N TYR A 41 -32.08 35.16 22.18
CA TYR A 41 -32.70 34.52 23.37
C TYR A 41 -31.97 33.19 23.59
N GLY A 42 -31.22 32.89 24.66
CA GLY A 42 -30.83 33.54 25.90
C GLY A 42 -30.04 32.47 26.70
N TYR A 43 -29.05 32.89 27.51
CA TYR A 43 -28.14 32.08 28.36
C TYR A 43 -26.85 31.50 27.73
N GLY A 44 -25.94 32.43 27.39
CA GLY A 44 -24.56 32.52 27.91
C GLY A 44 -23.74 31.27 28.25
N LYS A 45 -22.86 30.88 27.32
CA LYS A 45 -21.40 30.84 27.55
C LYS A 45 -20.67 30.89 26.21
N THR A 46 -20.00 32.01 25.98
CA THR A 46 -19.21 32.34 24.79
C THR A 46 -18.03 31.38 24.66
N ILE A 47 -18.08 30.44 23.73
CA ILE A 47 -16.87 29.74 23.26
C ILE A 47 -16.30 30.62 22.16
N GLY A 48 -15.27 31.38 22.49
CA GLY A 48 -14.53 32.21 21.52
C GLY A 48 -14.00 31.36 20.37
N LEU A 49 -13.90 31.99 19.20
CA LEU A 49 -13.13 31.46 18.07
C LEU A 49 -11.79 30.96 18.61
N LYS A 50 -11.58 29.64 18.58
CA LYS A 50 -10.28 29.05 18.88
C LYS A 50 -9.32 29.56 17.80
N SER A 51 -8.42 30.43 18.23
CA SER A 51 -7.10 30.60 17.65
C SER A 51 -6.58 29.22 17.19
N VAL A 52 -6.20 29.13 15.92
CA VAL A 52 -5.53 27.95 15.35
C VAL A 52 -4.22 27.80 16.12
N ARG A 53 -4.25 26.97 17.18
CA ARG A 53 -3.05 26.55 17.88
C ARG A 53 -2.23 25.71 16.91
N CYS A 54 -0.95 26.06 16.77
CA CYS A 54 0.04 25.19 16.15
C CYS A 54 -0.01 23.83 16.86
N PHE A 55 -0.43 22.77 16.14
CA PHE A 55 -0.68 21.44 16.69
C PHE A 55 0.58 20.56 16.73
N CYS A 56 1.77 21.14 16.55
CA CYS A 56 3.01 20.41 16.79
C CYS A 56 3.19 20.19 18.29
N SER A 57 2.55 19.14 18.84
CA SER A 57 2.79 18.72 20.21
C SER A 57 4.16 18.05 20.30
N ASP A 58 5.11 18.70 20.98
CA ASP A 58 6.42 18.12 21.27
C ASP A 58 6.27 16.97 22.26
N ALA A 59 6.79 15.79 21.95
CA ALA A 59 6.81 14.64 22.83
C ALA A 59 7.37 14.97 24.22
N LYS A 60 7.13 14.10 25.21
CA LYS A 60 7.77 14.17 26.55
C LYS A 60 9.31 14.31 26.49
N ASN A 61 9.95 13.86 25.41
CA ASN A 61 11.40 13.94 25.19
C ASN A 61 11.83 15.02 24.15
N GLY A 62 10.97 15.98 23.81
CA GLY A 62 11.27 17.06 22.85
C GLY A 62 11.29 16.64 21.37
N LYS A 63 11.01 15.36 21.07
CA LYS A 63 10.95 14.84 19.71
C LYS A 63 9.62 15.19 19.04
N LYS A 64 9.65 15.38 17.72
CA LYS A 64 8.46 15.59 16.91
C LYS A 64 7.75 14.26 16.67
N ARG A 65 6.42 14.31 16.64
CA ARG A 65 5.55 13.13 16.43
C ARG A 65 5.21 12.93 14.97
N VAL A 66 5.24 11.68 14.53
CA VAL A 66 4.83 11.26 13.18
C VAL A 66 3.78 10.16 13.32
N ILE A 67 2.64 10.32 12.65
CA ILE A 67 1.62 9.27 12.59
C ILE A 67 1.89 8.39 11.38
N ILE A 68 1.84 7.07 11.55
CA ILE A 68 1.94 6.11 10.45
C ILE A 68 0.68 5.26 10.40
N ILE A 69 -0.05 5.31 9.29
CA ILE A 69 -1.22 4.47 9.03
C ILE A 69 -0.84 3.41 7.98
N SER A 70 -0.75 2.17 8.44
CA SER A 70 -0.53 0.98 7.59
C SER A 70 -1.74 0.05 7.62
N GLY A 71 -1.72 -0.99 6.80
CA GLY A 71 -2.83 -1.92 6.61
C GLY A 71 -2.83 -2.53 5.20
N PRO A 72 -3.50 -3.67 5.00
CA PRO A 72 -3.58 -4.29 3.69
C PRO A 72 -4.36 -3.42 2.69
N THR A 73 -4.19 -3.68 1.39
CA THR A 73 -5.08 -3.09 0.38
C THR A 73 -6.54 -3.45 0.66
N GLY A 74 -7.46 -2.49 0.48
CA GLY A 74 -8.89 -2.65 0.83
C GLY A 74 -9.26 -2.32 2.29
N ALA A 75 -8.31 -2.06 3.19
CA ALA A 75 -8.60 -1.77 4.61
C ALA A 75 -9.07 -0.33 4.91
N GLY A 76 -9.26 0.53 3.91
CA GLY A 76 -9.78 1.90 4.11
C GLY A 76 -8.76 2.95 4.58
N LYS A 77 -7.45 2.69 4.47
CA LYS A 77 -6.37 3.61 4.90
C LYS A 77 -6.52 5.05 4.42
N THR A 78 -6.74 5.22 3.10
CA THR A 78 -6.79 6.55 2.47
C THR A 78 -7.90 7.41 3.07
N ARG A 79 -9.10 6.85 3.23
CA ARG A 79 -10.24 7.58 3.80
C ARG A 79 -9.98 8.00 5.24
N LEU A 80 -9.45 7.09 6.08
CA LEU A 80 -9.13 7.42 7.47
C LEU A 80 -8.05 8.51 7.55
N ALA A 81 -7.02 8.44 6.70
CA ALA A 81 -5.95 9.42 6.69
C ALA A 81 -6.40 10.82 6.28
N LEU A 82 -7.32 10.94 5.31
CA LEU A 82 -7.90 12.21 4.90
C LEU A 82 -8.64 12.89 6.04
N GLU A 83 -9.52 12.15 6.73
CA GLU A 83 -10.26 12.69 7.87
C GLU A 83 -9.33 13.04 9.04
N LEU A 84 -8.32 12.21 9.30
CA LEU A 84 -7.29 12.50 10.30
C LEU A 84 -6.49 13.77 9.99
N ALA A 85 -6.11 13.96 8.72
CA ALA A 85 -5.39 15.16 8.30
C ALA A 85 -6.23 16.43 8.46
N LYS A 86 -7.53 16.36 8.16
CA LYS A 86 -8.45 17.48 8.40
C LYS A 86 -8.55 17.83 9.88
N GLU A 87 -8.65 16.82 10.75
CA GLU A 87 -8.82 17.03 12.19
C GLU A 87 -7.56 17.53 12.89
N LEU A 88 -6.38 17.05 12.48
CA LEU A 88 -5.09 17.40 13.07
C LEU A 88 -4.35 18.54 12.37
N ASN A 89 -4.93 19.14 11.33
CA ASN A 89 -4.21 20.05 10.42
C ASN A 89 -2.90 19.41 9.93
N GLY A 90 -3.04 18.20 9.38
CA GLY A 90 -1.95 17.36 8.91
C GLY A 90 -1.77 17.38 7.40
N GLN A 91 -0.64 16.83 6.96
CA GLN A 91 -0.35 16.55 5.55
C GLN A 91 0.03 15.09 5.38
N ILE A 92 -0.35 14.51 4.24
CA ILE A 92 -0.20 13.08 3.97
C ILE A 92 1.08 12.84 3.18
N ILE A 93 1.89 11.87 3.59
CA ILE A 93 3.07 11.41 2.86
C ILE A 93 2.79 9.97 2.42
N SER A 94 2.70 9.74 1.10
CA SER A 94 2.41 8.40 0.59
C SER A 94 3.62 7.48 0.74
N ALA A 95 3.39 6.29 1.32
CA ALA A 95 4.34 5.20 1.44
C ALA A 95 3.88 3.98 0.62
N ASP A 96 3.49 4.24 -0.63
CA ASP A 96 3.08 3.26 -1.63
C ASP A 96 4.04 3.29 -2.82
N SER A 97 4.48 2.12 -3.30
CA SER A 97 5.50 2.03 -4.36
C SER A 97 4.94 2.29 -5.77
N VAL A 98 3.63 2.43 -5.92
CA VAL A 98 2.96 2.61 -7.22
C VAL A 98 2.36 4.01 -7.34
N GLN A 99 1.87 4.58 -6.24
CA GLN A 99 1.26 5.92 -6.25
C GLN A 99 2.24 7.06 -6.60
N VAL A 100 3.54 6.79 -6.61
CA VAL A 100 4.58 7.73 -7.05
C VAL A 100 4.52 7.99 -8.57
N TYR A 101 3.92 7.09 -9.35
CA TYR A 101 3.91 7.15 -10.82
C TYR A 101 2.73 7.92 -11.38
N GLN A 102 3.03 8.82 -12.32
CA GLN A 102 2.05 9.60 -13.08
C GLN A 102 1.15 8.69 -13.93
N GLY A 103 -0.14 9.02 -14.01
CA GLY A 103 -1.12 8.30 -14.82
C GLY A 103 -1.51 6.90 -14.31
N LEU A 104 -0.89 6.43 -13.22
CA LEU A 104 -1.23 5.16 -12.56
C LEU A 104 -2.14 5.41 -11.36
N ASP A 105 -3.39 5.81 -11.59
CA ASP A 105 -4.32 6.28 -10.58
C ASP A 105 -5.29 5.18 -10.10
N VAL A 106 -5.96 4.50 -11.02
CA VAL A 106 -7.00 3.50 -10.76
C VAL A 106 -6.38 2.28 -10.11
N GLY A 107 -5.37 1.67 -10.72
CA GLY A 107 -4.75 0.45 -10.20
C GLY A 107 -4.07 0.64 -8.82
N SER A 108 -3.54 1.84 -8.56
CA SER A 108 -2.90 2.18 -7.28
C SER A 108 -3.89 2.69 -6.21
N ALA A 109 -5.16 2.92 -6.58
CA ALA A 109 -6.13 3.71 -5.82
C ALA A 109 -5.52 4.99 -5.23
N LYS A 110 -4.91 5.78 -6.10
CA LYS A 110 -4.45 7.11 -5.75
C LYS A 110 -5.64 7.95 -5.27
N PRO A 111 -5.49 8.80 -4.25
CA PRO A 111 -6.55 9.71 -3.82
C PRO A 111 -7.10 10.51 -5.00
N SER A 112 -8.39 10.83 -4.99
CA SER A 112 -9.02 11.56 -6.10
C SER A 112 -8.49 13.00 -6.18
N PRO A 113 -8.61 13.69 -7.33
CA PRO A 113 -8.23 15.10 -7.43
C PRO A 113 -8.97 16.01 -6.43
N SER A 114 -10.19 15.65 -6.01
CA SER A 114 -10.91 16.33 -4.92
C SER A 114 -10.23 16.11 -3.57
N ASP A 115 -9.88 14.86 -3.24
CA ASP A 115 -9.20 14.54 -1.98
C ASP A 115 -7.85 15.27 -1.86
N ARG A 116 -7.09 15.34 -2.97
CA ARG A 116 -5.79 16.03 -3.05
C ARG A 116 -5.90 17.55 -2.92
N LYS A 117 -7.06 18.12 -3.24
CA LYS A 117 -7.34 19.56 -3.03
C LYS A 117 -7.69 19.86 -1.58
N GLU A 118 -8.34 18.92 -0.90
CA GLU A 118 -8.72 19.07 0.50
C GLU A 118 -7.53 18.93 1.45
N VAL A 119 -6.63 17.97 1.17
CA VAL A 119 -5.46 17.68 2.00
C VAL A 119 -4.22 17.58 1.11
N PRO A 120 -3.12 18.30 1.41
CA PRO A 120 -1.86 18.13 0.69
C PRO A 120 -1.31 16.71 0.82
N HIS A 121 -0.93 16.13 -0.33
CA HIS A 121 -0.28 14.82 -0.41
C HIS A 121 1.12 14.97 -1.00
N HIS A 122 2.09 14.33 -0.36
CA HIS A 122 3.47 14.22 -0.81
C HIS A 122 3.74 12.84 -1.40
N LEU A 123 4.73 12.78 -2.30
CA LEU A 123 5.16 11.55 -2.98
C LEU A 123 4.06 10.90 -3.84
N LEU A 124 3.21 11.73 -4.45
CA LEU A 124 2.27 11.33 -5.49
C LEU A 124 2.70 11.95 -6.82
N ASP A 125 2.63 11.19 -7.91
CA ASP A 125 2.90 11.70 -9.28
C ASP A 125 4.28 12.36 -9.46
N ILE A 126 5.27 11.91 -8.70
CA ILE A 126 6.63 12.44 -8.72
C ILE A 126 7.53 11.82 -9.81
N LEU A 127 7.08 10.74 -10.46
CA LEU A 127 7.85 10.01 -11.46
C LEU A 127 7.04 9.64 -12.70
N ASP A 128 7.70 9.59 -13.85
CA ASP A 128 7.19 8.95 -15.05
C ASP A 128 7.19 7.41 -14.88
N PRO A 129 6.21 6.67 -15.44
CA PRO A 129 6.17 5.21 -15.32
C PRO A 129 7.37 4.45 -15.90
N SER A 130 8.17 5.08 -16.77
CA SER A 130 9.40 4.49 -17.28
C SER A 130 10.55 4.52 -16.26
N GLU A 131 10.46 5.37 -15.23
CA GLU A 131 11.51 5.55 -14.23
C GLU A 131 11.49 4.50 -13.12
N ASP A 132 12.67 4.17 -12.59
CA ASP A 132 12.81 3.29 -11.44
C ASP A 132 12.75 4.04 -10.12
N TYR A 133 12.03 3.46 -9.15
CA TYR A 133 11.96 3.98 -7.78
C TYR A 133 12.37 2.94 -6.74
N SER A 134 13.39 3.28 -5.96
CA SER A 134 13.97 2.41 -4.94
C SER A 134 13.52 2.80 -3.53
N VAL A 135 13.58 1.85 -2.60
CA VAL A 135 13.36 2.15 -1.17
C VAL A 135 14.38 3.14 -0.60
N GLY A 136 15.58 3.20 -1.18
CA GLY A 136 16.59 4.19 -0.82
C GLY A 136 16.17 5.62 -1.19
N GLN A 137 15.55 5.81 -2.36
CA GLN A 137 14.99 7.10 -2.77
C GLN A 137 13.78 7.46 -1.92
N PHE A 138 12.85 6.52 -1.73
CA PHE A 138 11.71 6.71 -0.83
C PHE A 138 12.13 7.18 0.57
N PHE A 139 13.17 6.57 1.15
CA PHE A 139 13.68 6.99 2.45
C PHE A 139 14.08 8.47 2.44
N GLU A 140 14.86 8.93 1.47
CA GLU A 140 15.30 10.33 1.41
C GLU A 140 14.12 11.28 1.17
N ASP A 141 13.27 10.96 0.20
CA ASP A 141 12.14 11.81 -0.18
C ASP A 141 11.11 11.93 0.95
N ALA A 142 10.77 10.81 1.60
CA ALA A 142 9.81 10.79 2.71
C ALA A 142 10.35 11.50 3.94
N ARG A 143 11.65 11.36 4.25
CA ARG A 143 12.28 12.05 5.38
C ARG A 143 12.38 13.56 5.13
N LYS A 144 12.69 13.96 3.89
CA LYS A 144 12.64 15.36 3.46
C LYS A 144 11.23 15.94 3.59
N ALA A 145 10.22 15.29 3.02
CA ALA A 145 8.82 15.73 3.11
C ALA A 145 8.36 15.83 4.57
N THR A 146 8.72 14.86 5.42
CA THR A 146 8.39 14.89 6.85
C THR A 146 8.97 16.11 7.55
N LYS A 147 10.24 16.43 7.27
CA LYS A 147 10.90 17.62 7.81
C LYS A 147 10.20 18.90 7.37
N GLU A 148 9.89 19.02 6.08
CA GLU A 148 9.18 20.18 5.53
C GLU A 148 7.78 20.34 6.14
N VAL A 149 7.03 19.25 6.32
CA VAL A 149 5.70 19.27 6.95
C VAL A 149 5.79 19.78 8.39
N ILE A 150 6.77 19.30 9.16
CA ILE A 150 6.99 19.72 10.55
C ILE A 150 7.44 21.19 10.62
N GLU A 151 8.38 21.60 9.78
CA GLU A 151 8.90 22.99 9.74
C GLU A 151 7.81 23.99 9.39
N ASN A 152 6.84 23.59 8.56
CA ASN A 152 5.67 24.39 8.22
C ASN A 152 4.54 24.35 9.27
N GLY A 153 4.74 23.67 10.41
CA GLY A 153 3.78 23.63 11.52
C GLY A 153 2.60 22.67 11.33
N TYR A 154 2.71 21.70 10.42
CA TYR A 154 1.69 20.69 10.15
C TYR A 154 2.04 19.34 10.78
N VAL A 155 1.04 18.48 10.94
CA VAL A 155 1.22 17.11 11.44
C VAL A 155 1.58 16.15 10.29
N PRO A 156 2.76 15.49 10.30
CA PRO A 156 3.11 14.51 9.29
C PRO A 156 2.38 13.18 9.50
N ILE A 157 1.60 12.78 8.48
CA ILE A 157 0.83 11.54 8.46
C ILE A 157 1.33 10.68 7.29
N VAL A 158 2.09 9.63 7.59
CA VAL A 158 2.61 8.70 6.59
C VAL A 158 1.61 7.58 6.37
N VAL A 159 1.21 7.33 5.12
CA VAL A 159 0.14 6.37 4.79
C VAL A 159 0.59 5.42 3.71
N GLY A 160 0.52 4.12 3.95
CA GLY A 160 0.93 3.15 2.93
C GLY A 160 0.90 1.71 3.41
N GLY A 161 1.26 0.78 2.52
CA GLY A 161 1.31 -0.65 2.84
C GLY A 161 2.62 -1.33 2.48
N THR A 162 3.63 -0.55 2.06
CA THR A 162 4.93 -1.07 1.63
C THR A 162 5.83 -1.28 2.85
N GLY A 163 5.87 -2.51 3.35
CA GLY A 163 6.56 -2.85 4.61
C GLY A 163 8.04 -2.44 4.65
N LEU A 164 8.79 -2.68 3.57
CA LEU A 164 10.21 -2.32 3.49
C LEU A 164 10.43 -0.79 3.51
N TYR A 165 9.56 -0.04 2.84
CA TYR A 165 9.57 1.43 2.84
C TYR A 165 9.40 1.96 4.27
N LEU A 166 8.33 1.52 4.95
CA LEU A 166 8.04 1.96 6.31
C LEU A 166 9.12 1.51 7.30
N ARG A 167 9.69 0.31 7.15
CA ARG A 167 10.79 -0.17 8.01
C ARG A 167 12.01 0.75 7.89
N TRP A 168 12.46 1.07 6.68
CA TRP A 168 13.61 1.96 6.51
C TRP A 168 13.30 3.38 6.95
N TYR A 169 12.09 3.86 6.71
CA TYR A 169 11.65 5.18 7.16
C TYR A 169 11.66 5.34 8.69
N ILE A 170 11.22 4.30 9.42
CA ILE A 170 11.18 4.28 10.89
C ILE A 170 12.58 4.09 11.47
N TYR A 171 13.28 3.03 11.06
CA TYR A 171 14.50 2.56 11.73
C TYR A 171 15.80 3.06 11.10
N GLY A 172 15.73 3.64 9.89
CA GLY A 172 16.89 4.06 9.12
C GLY A 172 17.24 3.08 7.99
N LYS A 173 17.90 3.61 6.96
CA LYS A 173 18.41 2.80 5.84
C LYS A 173 19.82 2.25 6.12
N PRO A 174 20.13 1.02 5.67
CA PRO A 174 21.50 0.52 5.64
C PRO A 174 22.42 1.43 4.82
N LYS A 175 23.67 1.60 5.27
CA LYS A 175 24.69 2.38 4.56
C LYS A 175 25.39 1.53 3.49
N VAL A 176 24.60 1.06 2.51
CA VAL A 176 25.10 0.29 1.36
C VAL A 176 25.24 1.23 0.16
N PRO A 177 26.41 1.35 -0.47
CA PRO A 177 26.58 2.20 -1.64
C PRO A 177 25.78 1.67 -2.85
N LYS A 178 25.38 2.60 -3.72
CA LYS A 178 24.78 2.25 -5.01
C LYS A 178 25.92 1.83 -5.95
N ALA A 179 25.71 0.74 -6.70
CA ALA A 179 26.68 0.33 -7.73
C ALA A 179 26.69 1.37 -8.86
N SER A 180 27.86 1.58 -9.48
CA SER A 180 27.94 2.44 -10.65
C SER A 180 27.25 1.78 -11.86
N PRO A 181 26.82 2.56 -12.87
CA PRO A 181 26.20 1.99 -14.08
C PRO A 181 27.10 0.97 -14.78
N GLU A 182 28.42 1.17 -14.75
CA GLU A 182 29.41 0.27 -15.34
C GLU A 182 29.41 -1.08 -14.62
N ILE A 183 29.41 -1.08 -13.28
CA ILE A 183 29.35 -2.30 -12.47
C ILE A 183 28.03 -3.02 -12.69
N ALA A 184 26.91 -2.29 -12.74
CA ALA A 184 25.60 -2.89 -12.99
C ALA A 184 25.56 -3.57 -14.38
N SER A 185 26.10 -2.91 -15.41
CA SER A 185 26.19 -3.47 -16.76
C SER A 185 27.13 -4.69 -16.84
N GLU A 186 28.23 -4.68 -16.10
CA GLU A 186 29.17 -5.80 -16.03
C GLU A 186 28.51 -7.02 -15.38
N VAL A 187 27.86 -6.83 -14.22
CA VAL A 187 27.12 -7.88 -13.52
C VAL A 187 26.00 -8.44 -14.39
N ASP A 188 25.25 -7.58 -15.08
CA ASP A 188 24.18 -8.01 -15.98
C ASP A 188 24.71 -8.90 -17.11
N SER A 189 25.83 -8.51 -17.71
CA SER A 189 26.47 -9.29 -18.77
C SER A 189 26.96 -10.65 -18.26
N GLU A 190 27.53 -10.68 -17.04
CA GLU A 190 28.05 -11.88 -16.40
C GLU A 190 26.94 -12.88 -16.04
N LEU A 191 25.77 -12.39 -15.64
CA LEU A 191 24.62 -13.23 -15.28
C LEU A 191 23.70 -13.55 -16.47
N MET A 192 23.81 -12.84 -17.59
CA MET A 192 22.86 -12.93 -18.71
C MET A 192 22.68 -14.36 -19.25
N LEU A 193 23.79 -15.06 -19.53
CA LEU A 193 23.73 -16.42 -20.07
C LEU A 193 23.21 -17.43 -19.04
N LEU A 194 23.65 -17.31 -17.79
CA LEU A 194 23.19 -18.18 -16.70
C LEU A 194 21.69 -18.02 -16.48
N GLN A 195 21.20 -16.78 -16.46
CA GLN A 195 19.77 -16.49 -16.31
C GLN A 195 18.97 -17.02 -17.50
N ARG A 196 19.46 -16.85 -18.73
CA ARG A 196 18.80 -17.35 -19.94
C ARG A 196 18.72 -18.87 -19.99
N ASN A 197 19.77 -19.55 -19.55
CA ASN A 197 19.84 -21.01 -19.54
C ASN A 197 19.16 -21.65 -18.31
N GLY A 198 18.72 -20.84 -17.35
CA GLY A 198 18.14 -21.32 -16.10
C GLY A 198 19.18 -21.96 -15.16
N GLU A 199 20.45 -21.60 -15.29
CA GLU A 199 21.57 -22.16 -14.52
C GLU A 199 21.71 -21.47 -13.15
N TRP A 200 20.65 -21.56 -12.34
CA TRP A 200 20.56 -20.93 -11.03
C TRP A 200 21.68 -21.35 -10.08
N ASP A 201 21.94 -22.66 -9.97
CA ASP A 201 22.96 -23.18 -9.05
C ASP A 201 24.36 -22.68 -9.41
N ALA A 202 24.67 -22.57 -10.71
CA ALA A 202 25.93 -22.01 -11.17
C ALA A 202 26.07 -20.53 -10.81
N ALA A 203 25.00 -19.75 -10.94
CA ALA A 203 24.98 -18.35 -10.51
C ALA A 203 25.15 -18.18 -8.99
N VAL A 204 24.53 -19.04 -8.19
CA VAL A 204 24.72 -19.05 -6.73
C VAL A 204 26.18 -19.37 -6.39
N GLN A 205 26.80 -20.35 -7.06
CA GLN A 205 28.21 -20.68 -6.86
C GLN A 205 29.15 -19.54 -7.25
N LEU A 206 28.83 -18.80 -8.32
CA LEU A 206 29.57 -17.59 -8.70
C LEU A 206 29.52 -16.56 -7.56
N LEU A 207 28.34 -16.31 -7.00
CA LEU A 207 28.17 -15.35 -5.90
C LEU A 207 28.87 -15.80 -4.60
N ILE A 208 28.84 -17.10 -4.27
CA ILE A 208 29.58 -17.66 -3.13
C ILE A 208 31.09 -17.45 -3.32
N LYS A 209 31.62 -17.74 -4.51
CA LYS A 209 33.04 -17.52 -4.85
C LYS A 209 33.42 -16.04 -4.79
N ALA A 210 32.50 -15.14 -5.12
CA ALA A 210 32.70 -13.70 -5.03
C ALA A 210 32.74 -13.19 -3.57
N GLY A 211 32.27 -13.97 -2.59
CA GLY A 211 32.42 -13.66 -1.16
C GLY A 211 31.13 -13.61 -0.34
N ASP A 212 29.96 -13.92 -0.92
CA ASP A 212 28.70 -14.01 -0.17
C ASP A 212 28.35 -15.47 0.14
N SER A 213 28.83 -15.98 1.27
CA SER A 213 28.52 -17.33 1.75
C SER A 213 27.04 -17.55 2.05
N ARG A 214 26.25 -16.48 2.25
CA ARG A 214 24.81 -16.58 2.51
C ARG A 214 23.99 -16.75 1.24
N ALA A 215 24.61 -16.69 0.06
CA ALA A 215 23.92 -16.87 -1.21
C ALA A 215 23.22 -18.24 -1.33
N CYS A 216 23.67 -19.27 -0.59
CA CYS A 216 23.01 -20.58 -0.53
C CYS A 216 21.60 -20.55 0.10
N TYR A 217 21.27 -19.50 0.86
CA TYR A 217 19.95 -19.31 1.47
C TYR A 217 19.01 -18.45 0.61
N LEU A 218 19.47 -17.99 -0.56
CA LEU A 218 18.59 -17.26 -1.48
C LEU A 218 17.47 -18.18 -1.96
N PRO A 219 16.21 -17.68 -2.02
CA PRO A 219 15.14 -18.41 -2.68
C PRO A 219 15.54 -18.76 -4.11
N SER A 220 15.15 -19.95 -4.57
CA SER A 220 15.43 -20.40 -5.93
C SER A 220 14.96 -19.37 -6.97
N ASN A 221 15.80 -19.13 -7.99
CA ASN A 221 15.58 -18.18 -9.07
C ASN A 221 15.37 -16.71 -8.65
N ASP A 222 15.76 -16.31 -7.44
CA ASP A 222 15.78 -14.90 -7.04
C ASP A 222 16.98 -14.17 -7.67
N TRP A 223 16.96 -14.06 -9.00
CA TRP A 223 17.98 -13.41 -9.82
C TRP A 223 18.18 -11.94 -9.43
N TYR A 224 17.13 -11.29 -8.93
CA TYR A 224 17.21 -9.91 -8.45
C TYR A 224 18.11 -9.79 -7.22
N ARG A 225 17.89 -10.60 -6.17
CA ARG A 225 18.74 -10.56 -4.96
C ARG A 225 20.15 -11.04 -5.24
N LEU A 226 20.31 -12.04 -6.10
CA LEU A 226 21.61 -12.55 -6.52
C LEU A 226 22.43 -11.46 -7.22
N ARG A 227 21.83 -10.83 -8.26
CA ARG A 227 22.41 -9.70 -8.99
C ARG A 227 22.79 -8.56 -8.05
N ARG A 228 21.86 -8.16 -7.17
CA ARG A 228 22.11 -7.07 -6.22
C ARG A 228 23.24 -7.38 -5.24
N SER A 229 23.37 -8.63 -4.79
CA SER A 229 24.48 -9.03 -3.91
C SER A 229 25.82 -8.95 -4.65
N LEU A 230 25.86 -9.43 -5.90
CA LEU A 230 27.05 -9.38 -6.74
C LEU A 230 27.49 -7.95 -7.06
N GLU A 231 26.54 -7.06 -7.38
CA GLU A 231 26.79 -5.62 -7.54
C GLU A 231 27.42 -4.99 -6.30
N ILE A 232 26.92 -5.32 -5.10
CA ILE A 232 27.45 -4.80 -3.84
C ILE A 232 28.89 -5.30 -3.62
N ILE A 233 29.15 -6.57 -3.87
CA ILE A 233 30.49 -7.13 -3.76
C ILE A 233 31.44 -6.46 -4.74
N LYS A 234 31.07 -6.34 -6.02
CA LYS A 234 31.94 -5.70 -7.02
C LYS A 234 32.19 -4.22 -6.69
N ALA A 235 31.19 -3.52 -6.15
CA ALA A 235 31.32 -2.11 -5.78
C ALA A 235 32.13 -1.88 -4.49
N THR A 236 32.20 -2.84 -3.57
CA THR A 236 32.70 -2.60 -2.20
C THR A 236 33.76 -3.59 -1.72
N GLY A 237 33.94 -4.71 -2.42
CA GLY A 237 34.73 -5.85 -1.97
C GLY A 237 34.11 -6.64 -0.81
N SER A 238 32.91 -6.28 -0.33
CA SER A 238 32.26 -6.89 0.83
C SER A 238 30.85 -7.37 0.50
N PRO A 239 30.37 -8.48 1.09
CA PRO A 239 29.00 -8.95 0.88
C PRO A 239 27.98 -8.02 1.55
N PRO A 240 26.69 -8.05 1.15
CA PRO A 240 25.65 -7.22 1.75
C PRO A 240 25.53 -7.39 3.27
N SER A 241 25.85 -8.59 3.79
CA SER A 241 25.82 -8.91 5.21
C SER A 241 26.88 -8.20 6.06
N ALA A 242 27.91 -7.62 5.44
CA ALA A 242 28.93 -6.83 6.12
C ALA A 242 28.43 -5.42 6.51
N PHE A 243 27.35 -4.95 5.87
CA PHE A 243 26.80 -3.62 6.12
C PHE A 243 25.79 -3.66 7.26
N HIS A 244 25.93 -2.74 8.21
CA HIS A 244 25.01 -2.62 9.32
C HIS A 244 23.60 -2.24 8.82
N ASN A 245 22.62 -3.09 9.15
CA ASN A 245 21.20 -2.79 8.99
C ASN A 245 20.66 -2.26 10.34
N PRO A 246 20.23 -0.99 10.41
CA PRO A 246 19.72 -0.41 11.66
C PRO A 246 18.62 -1.24 12.32
N TYR A 247 17.76 -1.89 11.52
CA TYR A 247 16.69 -2.74 12.03
C TYR A 247 17.17 -3.97 12.81
N ASP A 248 18.35 -4.52 12.49
CA ASP A 248 18.85 -5.74 13.13
C ASP A 248 19.15 -5.52 14.62
N TYR A 249 19.54 -4.29 15.00
CA TYR A 249 19.71 -3.91 16.41
C TYR A 249 18.39 -4.03 17.18
N PHE A 250 17.32 -3.43 16.64
CA PHE A 250 15.99 -3.48 17.25
C PHE A 250 15.46 -4.91 17.34
N ARG A 251 15.66 -5.69 16.27
CA ARG A 251 15.26 -7.09 16.22
C ARG A 251 15.94 -7.93 17.30
N LYS A 252 17.26 -7.83 17.44
CA LYS A 252 18.03 -8.60 18.45
C LYS A 252 17.59 -8.29 19.87
N GLN A 253 17.30 -7.01 20.18
CA GLN A 253 16.84 -6.61 21.51
C GLN A 253 15.43 -7.11 21.85
N LEU A 254 14.56 -7.29 20.84
CA LEU A 254 13.25 -7.91 21.03
C LEU A 254 13.38 -9.42 21.26
N GLU A 255 14.24 -10.09 20.49
CA GLU A 255 14.51 -11.52 20.63
C GLU A 255 15.12 -11.85 22.01
N SER A 256 16.05 -11.02 22.52
CA SER A 256 16.65 -11.20 23.84
C SER A 256 15.66 -11.04 25.00
N LYS A 257 14.63 -10.19 24.84
CA LYS A 257 13.55 -10.04 25.83
C LYS A 257 12.53 -11.18 25.78
N ALA A 258 12.36 -11.83 24.64
CA ALA A 258 11.44 -12.95 24.46
C ALA A 258 12.01 -14.29 24.97
N SER A 259 13.35 -14.42 25.06
CA SER A 259 14.04 -15.64 25.50
C SER A 259 14.17 -15.80 27.02
N ASP A 260 13.67 -14.86 27.83
CA ASP A 260 13.77 -14.92 29.30
C ASP A 260 12.36 -14.97 29.94
N PRO A 261 11.76 -16.16 30.12
CA PRO A 261 10.39 -16.29 30.63
C PRO A 261 10.29 -16.22 32.16
N PHE A 262 11.40 -15.95 32.87
CA PHE A 262 11.47 -16.06 34.34
C PHE A 262 11.75 -14.73 35.08
N CYS A 263 11.81 -13.61 34.38
CA CYS A 263 12.01 -12.29 35.00
C CYS A 263 10.66 -11.61 35.36
N ASP A 264 9.86 -12.27 36.21
CA ASP A 264 8.65 -11.66 36.80
C ASP A 264 8.77 -11.45 38.33
N SER A 265 9.95 -11.61 38.92
CA SER A 265 10.14 -11.31 40.34
C SER A 265 11.57 -10.93 40.75
N ILE A 266 11.73 -9.63 41.09
CA ILE A 266 12.74 -9.02 42.00
C ILE A 266 14.15 -8.91 41.37
N SER A 267 14.85 -7.77 41.29
CA SER A 267 14.93 -6.59 42.14
C SER A 267 15.19 -5.29 41.36
N SER A 268 14.64 -4.20 41.89
CA SER A 268 15.06 -2.82 41.64
C SER A 268 16.54 -2.58 41.96
N ALA A 269 17.37 -2.45 40.93
CA ALA A 269 18.54 -1.57 40.83
C ALA A 269 19.37 -2.04 39.61
N ASP A 270 19.71 -1.12 38.73
CA ASP A 270 20.73 -1.26 37.68
C ASP A 270 20.37 -2.00 36.38
N ALA A 271 19.11 -1.86 35.94
CA ALA A 271 18.81 -1.89 34.50
C ALA A 271 18.39 -0.49 34.06
N SER A 272 19.36 0.33 33.62
CA SER A 272 19.07 1.44 32.71
C SER A 272 18.58 0.86 31.38
N GLY A 273 17.34 0.35 31.39
CA GLY A 273 16.67 -0.13 30.20
C GLY A 273 16.30 1.09 29.36
N GLU A 274 17.24 1.58 28.56
CA GLU A 274 16.93 2.51 27.49
C GLU A 274 15.72 1.96 26.72
N ASN A 275 14.69 2.78 26.56
CA ASN A 275 13.48 2.36 25.90
C ASN A 275 13.89 2.02 24.45
N LEU A 276 13.52 0.84 23.94
CA LEU A 276 13.96 0.34 22.62
C LEU A 276 13.76 1.37 21.50
N PHE A 277 12.75 2.23 21.63
CA PHE A 277 12.36 3.24 20.67
C PHE A 277 12.86 4.66 21.00
N GLU A 278 13.60 4.86 22.10
CA GLU A 278 14.18 6.16 22.48
C GLU A 278 15.33 6.59 21.56
N ASN A 279 15.90 5.70 20.75
CA ASN A 279 16.96 6.04 19.80
C ASN A 279 16.44 6.47 18.41
N LEU A 280 15.11 6.53 18.20
CA LEU A 280 14.52 6.96 16.93
C LEU A 280 14.47 8.49 16.80
N ASP A 281 14.63 9.02 15.59
CA ASP A 281 14.64 10.48 15.36
C ASP A 281 13.29 11.16 15.64
N TYR A 282 12.20 10.41 15.52
CA TYR A 282 10.83 10.87 15.76
C TYR A 282 10.12 9.94 16.74
N GLU A 283 9.10 10.47 17.42
CA GLU A 283 8.12 9.64 18.11
C GLU A 283 7.09 9.14 17.10
N PHE A 284 7.21 7.88 16.69
CA PHE A 284 6.32 7.27 15.71
C PHE A 284 5.08 6.65 16.37
N LEU A 285 3.90 7.11 15.96
CA LEU A 285 2.61 6.51 16.30
C LEU A 285 2.16 5.60 15.17
N CYS A 286 2.52 4.33 15.24
CA CYS A 286 2.30 3.35 14.18
C CYS A 286 0.98 2.59 14.40
N PHE A 287 0.04 2.73 13.47
CA PHE A 287 -1.24 2.03 13.48
C PHE A 287 -1.35 1.12 12.26
N PHE A 288 -1.83 -0.11 12.48
CA PHE A 288 -2.11 -1.08 11.42
C PHE A 288 -3.60 -1.38 11.37
N LEU A 289 -4.28 -0.90 10.33
CA LEU A 289 -5.69 -1.17 10.09
C LEU A 289 -5.86 -2.59 9.57
N SER A 290 -6.78 -3.35 10.17
CA SER A 290 -7.14 -4.68 9.69
C SER A 290 -8.61 -4.96 9.97
N CYS A 291 -9.21 -5.85 9.20
CA CYS A 291 -10.58 -6.33 9.40
C CYS A 291 -10.60 -7.86 9.26
N PRO A 292 -11.70 -8.54 9.61
CA PRO A 292 -11.82 -9.98 9.43
C PRO A 292 -11.41 -10.41 8.02
N ARG A 293 -10.56 -11.44 7.93
CA ARG A 293 -9.85 -11.81 6.70
C ARG A 293 -10.79 -12.12 5.52
N MET A 294 -11.94 -12.72 5.82
CA MET A 294 -12.99 -13.00 4.84
C MET A 294 -13.57 -11.72 4.23
N ASP A 295 -13.84 -10.71 5.05
CA ASP A 295 -14.39 -9.44 4.58
C ASP A 295 -13.33 -8.65 3.81
N LEU A 296 -12.06 -8.71 4.25
CA LEU A 296 -10.94 -8.17 3.49
C LEU A 296 -10.86 -8.77 2.09
N TYR A 297 -10.96 -10.10 1.95
CA TYR A 297 -10.90 -10.76 0.64
C TYR A 297 -12.09 -10.37 -0.24
N ARG A 298 -13.30 -10.26 0.32
CA ARG A 298 -14.47 -9.78 -0.42
C ARG A 298 -14.30 -8.34 -0.91
N LEU A 299 -13.73 -7.46 -0.09
CA LEU A 299 -13.44 -6.07 -0.44
C LEU A 299 -12.37 -5.98 -1.54
N ILE A 300 -11.33 -6.81 -1.46
CA ILE A 300 -10.29 -6.90 -2.50
C ILE A 300 -10.89 -7.37 -3.82
N ASP A 301 -11.70 -8.42 -3.79
CA ASP A 301 -12.31 -8.99 -5.00
C ASP A 301 -13.24 -8.00 -5.68
N LEU A 302 -14.10 -7.33 -4.90
CA LEU A 302 -14.98 -6.28 -5.38
C LEU A 302 -14.19 -5.12 -5.99
N ARG A 303 -13.12 -4.68 -5.32
CA ARG A 303 -12.27 -3.60 -5.83
C ARG A 303 -11.60 -3.96 -7.16
N CYS A 304 -11.16 -5.20 -7.34
CA CYS A 304 -10.64 -5.66 -8.63
C CYS A 304 -11.71 -5.57 -9.72
N GLU A 305 -12.97 -5.89 -9.41
CA GLU A 305 -14.08 -5.73 -10.36
C GLU A 305 -14.34 -4.25 -10.68
N GLU A 306 -14.37 -3.38 -9.67
CA GLU A 306 -14.59 -1.93 -9.83
C GLU A 306 -13.52 -1.29 -10.72
N MET A 307 -12.25 -1.69 -10.57
CA MET A 307 -11.13 -1.22 -11.41
C MET A 307 -11.29 -1.58 -12.89
N LEU A 308 -12.05 -2.63 -13.22
CA LEU A 308 -12.26 -3.12 -14.58
C LEU A 308 -13.58 -2.68 -15.19
N LYS A 309 -14.54 -2.32 -14.35
CA LYS A 309 -15.91 -1.98 -14.75
C LYS A 309 -15.96 -0.75 -15.67
N GLU A 310 -15.07 0.22 -15.46
CA GLU A 310 -15.06 1.46 -16.24
C GLU A 310 -14.15 1.38 -17.46
N SER A 311 -14.53 2.08 -18.53
CA SER A 311 -13.74 2.15 -19.77
C SER A 311 -12.43 2.94 -19.61
N GLN A 312 -12.33 3.79 -18.59
CA GLN A 312 -11.09 4.45 -18.16
C GLN A 312 -10.57 3.81 -16.86
N GLY A 313 -10.70 2.47 -16.76
CA GLY A 313 -10.21 1.69 -15.63
C GLY A 313 -8.75 1.24 -15.79
N ILE A 314 -8.35 0.22 -15.04
CA ILE A 314 -6.96 -0.27 -15.02
C ILE A 314 -6.50 -0.81 -16.38
N LEU A 315 -7.39 -1.35 -17.21
CA LEU A 315 -7.05 -1.78 -18.57
C LEU A 315 -6.65 -0.60 -19.47
N PHE A 316 -7.24 0.58 -19.25
CA PHE A 316 -6.86 1.78 -19.99
C PHE A 316 -5.46 2.24 -19.60
N GLU A 317 -5.17 2.31 -18.30
CA GLU A 317 -3.82 2.63 -17.79
C GLU A 317 -2.78 1.61 -18.26
N ALA A 318 -3.11 0.32 -18.24
CA ALA A 318 -2.24 -0.74 -18.74
C ALA A 318 -2.01 -0.66 -20.25
N SER A 319 -3.04 -0.32 -21.05
CA SER A 319 -2.87 -0.05 -22.47
C SER A 319 -1.91 1.12 -22.68
N TRP A 320 -2.07 2.21 -21.94
CA TRP A 320 -1.19 3.37 -22.03
C TRP A 320 0.27 3.02 -21.73
N LEU A 321 0.54 2.20 -20.71
CA LEU A 321 1.89 1.69 -20.42
C LEU A 321 2.47 0.90 -21.61
N LEU A 322 1.66 0.03 -22.23
CA LEU A 322 2.08 -0.72 -23.42
C LEU A 322 2.33 0.21 -24.61
N ASP A 323 1.52 1.26 -24.77
CA ASP A 323 1.64 2.24 -25.85
C ASP A 323 2.89 3.12 -25.69
N MET A 324 3.39 3.31 -24.46
CA MET A 324 4.70 3.89 -24.18
C MET A 324 5.88 2.96 -24.53
N GLY A 325 5.61 1.71 -24.95
CA GLY A 325 6.64 0.71 -25.24
C GLY A 325 7.17 -0.03 -24.01
N LEU A 326 6.52 0.11 -22.84
CA LEU A 326 6.90 -0.63 -21.65
C LEU A 326 6.34 -2.05 -21.71
N LEU A 327 7.17 -3.04 -21.37
CA LEU A 327 6.74 -4.44 -21.26
C LEU A 327 6.36 -4.79 -19.82
N PRO A 328 5.48 -5.79 -19.59
CA PRO A 328 5.23 -6.30 -18.25
C PRO A 328 6.53 -6.75 -17.59
N ASN A 329 6.62 -6.58 -16.27
CA ASN A 329 7.74 -7.04 -15.44
C ASN A 329 9.11 -6.36 -15.64
N THR A 330 9.19 -5.24 -16.38
CA THR A 330 10.46 -4.56 -16.63
C THR A 330 10.94 -3.70 -15.46
N ASN A 331 10.02 -2.96 -14.83
CA ASN A 331 10.32 -2.00 -13.77
C ASN A 331 9.26 -2.07 -12.64
N SER A 332 9.39 -1.21 -11.62
CA SER A 332 8.48 -1.23 -10.47
C SER A 332 7.02 -0.96 -10.87
N ALA A 333 6.78 0.00 -11.77
CA ALA A 333 5.46 0.35 -12.29
C ALA A 333 4.77 -0.85 -12.98
N THR A 334 5.46 -1.51 -13.91
CA THR A 334 4.91 -2.64 -14.70
C THR A 334 4.87 -3.97 -13.95
N ARG A 335 5.60 -4.11 -12.85
CA ARG A 335 5.51 -5.26 -11.92
C ARG A 335 4.35 -5.13 -10.93
N ALA A 336 3.79 -3.94 -10.78
CA ALA A 336 2.74 -3.68 -9.80
C ALA A 336 1.52 -4.57 -10.06
N ILE A 337 0.91 -5.05 -8.97
CA ILE A 337 -0.25 -5.93 -9.03
C ILE A 337 -1.42 -5.18 -9.65
N GLY A 338 -2.13 -5.84 -10.56
CA GLY A 338 -3.15 -5.23 -11.40
C GLY A 338 -2.57 -4.81 -12.74
N TYR A 339 -1.53 -3.98 -12.74
CA TYR A 339 -0.87 -3.54 -13.98
C TYR A 339 -0.22 -4.70 -14.71
N ARG A 340 0.59 -5.51 -14.03
CA ARG A 340 1.23 -6.67 -14.64
C ARG A 340 0.23 -7.61 -15.32
N GLN A 341 -0.80 -8.02 -14.59
CA GLN A 341 -1.83 -8.93 -15.11
C GLN A 341 -2.59 -8.30 -16.28
N SER A 342 -2.90 -7.00 -16.19
CA SER A 342 -3.62 -6.28 -17.23
C SER A 342 -2.78 -6.13 -18.50
N MET A 343 -1.50 -5.81 -18.37
CA MET A 343 -0.58 -5.71 -19.51
C MET A 343 -0.35 -7.09 -20.16
N GLU A 344 -0.13 -8.15 -19.37
CA GLU A 344 -0.02 -9.53 -19.87
C GLU A 344 -1.29 -9.94 -20.64
N TYR A 345 -2.47 -9.64 -20.10
CA TYR A 345 -3.75 -9.92 -20.76
C TYR A 345 -3.92 -9.14 -22.07
N LEU A 346 -3.64 -7.83 -22.07
CA LEU A 346 -3.77 -6.99 -23.26
C LEU A 346 -2.77 -7.36 -24.36
N LEU A 347 -1.55 -7.77 -24.00
CA LEU A 347 -0.57 -8.27 -24.99
C LEU A 347 -1.09 -9.51 -25.72
N ASN A 348 -1.68 -10.46 -24.99
CA ASN A 348 -2.30 -11.64 -25.62
C ASN A 348 -3.45 -11.21 -26.54
N CYS A 349 -4.29 -10.27 -26.09
CA CYS A 349 -5.37 -9.73 -26.93
C CYS A 349 -4.83 -9.09 -28.21
N ARG A 350 -3.74 -8.30 -28.14
CA ARG A 350 -3.09 -7.66 -29.30
C ARG A 350 -2.57 -8.71 -30.29
N GLN A 351 -1.95 -9.78 -29.80
CA GLN A 351 -1.48 -10.90 -30.63
C GLN A 351 -2.64 -11.59 -31.37
N ASP A 352 -3.80 -11.66 -30.74
CA ASP A 352 -5.03 -12.21 -31.33
C ASP A 352 -5.87 -11.18 -32.13
N GLY A 353 -5.25 -10.07 -32.56
CA GLY A 353 -5.89 -9.04 -33.37
C GLY A 353 -6.91 -8.19 -32.60
N GLY A 354 -6.67 -7.98 -31.31
CA GLY A 354 -7.56 -7.27 -30.38
C GLY A 354 -8.74 -8.11 -29.92
N ARG A 355 -8.69 -9.44 -30.00
CA ARG A 355 -9.82 -10.30 -29.62
C ARG A 355 -9.56 -10.97 -28.27
N SER A 356 -10.63 -11.18 -27.51
CA SER A 356 -10.62 -12.04 -26.34
C SER A 356 -12.02 -12.61 -26.09
N SER A 357 -12.09 -13.79 -25.50
CA SER A 357 -13.34 -14.41 -25.06
C SER A 357 -13.71 -14.01 -23.62
N ALA A 358 -14.99 -14.12 -23.27
CA ALA A 358 -15.42 -13.93 -21.87
C ALA A 358 -14.73 -14.93 -20.91
N GLY A 359 -14.35 -16.13 -21.39
CA GLY A 359 -13.64 -17.11 -20.59
C GLY A 359 -12.22 -16.64 -20.22
N GLU A 360 -11.48 -16.10 -21.19
CA GLU A 360 -10.14 -15.54 -20.98
C GLU A 360 -10.18 -14.33 -20.06
N PHE A 361 -11.13 -13.42 -20.28
CA PHE A 361 -11.32 -12.26 -19.40
C PHE A 361 -11.58 -12.70 -17.95
N MET A 362 -12.46 -13.69 -17.75
CA MET A 362 -12.78 -14.21 -16.42
C MET A 362 -11.58 -14.92 -15.77
N ALA A 363 -10.75 -15.60 -16.57
CA ALA A 363 -9.49 -16.17 -16.09
C ALA A 363 -8.51 -15.08 -15.64
N PHE A 364 -8.33 -14.03 -16.44
CA PHE A 364 -7.56 -12.83 -16.09
C PHE A 364 -8.05 -12.19 -14.78
N LEU A 365 -9.36 -11.96 -14.65
CA LEU A 365 -9.96 -11.39 -13.44
C LEU A 365 -9.68 -12.25 -12.21
N SER A 366 -9.83 -13.57 -12.33
CA SER A 366 -9.53 -14.52 -11.26
C SER A 366 -8.06 -14.45 -10.83
N ASP A 367 -7.14 -14.37 -11.78
CA ASP A 367 -5.70 -14.26 -11.51
C ASP A 367 -5.33 -12.92 -10.87
N PHE A 368 -5.95 -11.82 -11.31
CA PHE A 368 -5.79 -10.51 -10.70
C PHE A 368 -6.27 -10.51 -9.24
N GLN A 369 -7.48 -11.00 -8.97
CA GLN A 369 -8.02 -11.12 -7.62
C GLN A 369 -7.13 -12.00 -6.71
N LYS A 370 -6.70 -13.16 -7.22
CA LYS A 370 -5.78 -14.05 -6.50
C LYS A 370 -4.46 -13.36 -6.15
N ALA A 371 -3.85 -12.63 -7.10
CA ALA A 371 -2.62 -11.89 -6.87
C ALA A 371 -2.79 -10.79 -5.80
N SER A 372 -3.90 -10.04 -5.85
CA SER A 372 -4.24 -8.99 -4.88
C SER A 372 -4.45 -9.55 -3.46
N ARG A 373 -5.16 -10.68 -3.31
CA ARG A 373 -5.33 -11.36 -2.02
C ARG A 373 -4.00 -11.90 -1.47
N ASN A 374 -3.16 -12.46 -2.34
CA ASN A 374 -1.83 -12.93 -1.95
C ASN A 374 -0.94 -11.78 -1.46
N PHE A 375 -1.05 -10.61 -2.06
CA PHE A 375 -0.35 -9.42 -1.60
C PHE A 375 -0.85 -8.92 -0.25
N ALA A 376 -2.16 -8.82 -0.05
CA ALA A 376 -2.72 -8.48 1.26
C ALA A 376 -2.26 -9.48 2.35
N LYS A 377 -2.20 -10.78 2.02
CA LYS A 377 -1.62 -11.80 2.90
C LYS A 377 -0.17 -11.49 3.26
N ARG A 378 0.68 -11.17 2.27
CA ARG A 378 2.09 -10.82 2.51
C ARG A 378 2.23 -9.58 3.39
N GLN A 379 1.40 -8.55 3.17
CA GLN A 379 1.37 -7.36 4.02
C GLN A 379 1.06 -7.75 5.47
N MET A 380 -0.01 -8.52 5.69
CA MET A 380 -0.34 -8.98 7.05
C MET A 380 0.80 -9.80 7.67
N THR A 381 1.42 -10.72 6.94
CA THR A 381 2.58 -11.50 7.44
C THR A 381 3.73 -10.59 7.84
N TRP A 382 4.06 -9.59 7.01
CA TRP A 382 5.14 -8.64 7.30
C TRP A 382 4.88 -7.86 8.59
N PHE A 383 3.72 -7.20 8.70
CA PHE A 383 3.41 -6.30 9.82
C PHE A 383 3.11 -7.04 11.12
N ARG A 384 2.83 -8.35 11.10
CA ARG A 384 2.70 -9.15 12.33
C ARG A 384 3.98 -9.13 13.16
N ASN A 385 5.13 -9.15 12.48
CA ASN A 385 6.46 -9.14 13.07
C ASN A 385 6.99 -7.73 13.35
N GLU A 386 6.19 -6.69 13.07
CA GLU A 386 6.55 -5.29 13.36
C GLU A 386 5.91 -4.87 14.69
N HIS A 387 6.66 -4.98 15.78
CA HIS A 387 6.15 -4.78 17.14
C HIS A 387 5.77 -3.34 17.47
N ILE A 388 6.24 -2.36 16.69
CA ILE A 388 5.89 -0.95 16.86
C ILE A 388 4.43 -0.65 16.48
N TYR A 389 3.77 -1.51 15.69
CA TYR A 389 2.42 -1.26 15.19
C TYR A 389 1.33 -1.68 16.18
N GLN A 390 0.41 -0.76 16.43
CA GLN A 390 -0.86 -0.99 17.13
C GLN A 390 -1.95 -1.40 16.14
N TRP A 391 -2.53 -2.58 16.34
CA TRP A 391 -3.51 -3.16 15.41
C TRP A 391 -4.93 -2.67 15.72
N LEU A 392 -5.56 -2.02 14.75
CA LEU A 392 -6.90 -1.44 14.87
C LEU A 392 -7.89 -2.17 13.97
N ASP A 393 -9.07 -2.46 14.52
CA ASP A 393 -10.18 -3.09 13.82
C ASP A 393 -10.91 -2.08 12.91
N ALA A 394 -10.62 -2.14 11.62
CA ALA A 394 -11.23 -1.32 10.58
C ALA A 394 -12.70 -1.70 10.28
N SER A 395 -13.24 -2.76 10.91
CA SER A 395 -14.69 -3.06 10.84
C SER A 395 -15.53 -2.20 11.79
N LYS A 396 -14.88 -1.47 12.71
CA LYS A 396 -15.54 -0.55 13.64
C LYS A 396 -15.88 0.78 12.95
N PRO A 397 -16.82 1.57 13.50
CA PRO A 397 -17.11 2.90 12.99
C PRO A 397 -15.84 3.74 12.87
N MET A 398 -15.67 4.40 11.73
CA MET A 398 -14.45 5.15 11.39
C MET A 398 -14.19 6.26 12.40
N GLU A 399 -15.25 6.90 12.89
CA GLU A 399 -15.21 7.98 13.86
C GLU A 399 -14.57 7.51 15.18
N THR A 400 -14.88 6.29 15.63
CA THR A 400 -14.28 5.73 16.86
C THR A 400 -12.78 5.44 16.68
N VAL A 401 -12.37 4.97 15.50
CA VAL A 401 -10.95 4.73 15.18
C VAL A 401 -10.20 6.04 15.07
N LEU A 402 -10.80 7.04 14.41
CA LEU A 402 -10.26 8.39 14.24
C LEU A 402 -10.05 9.07 15.60
N ASP A 403 -11.09 9.10 16.43
CA ASP A 403 -11.06 9.66 17.79
C ASP A 403 -9.92 9.07 18.63
N PHE A 404 -9.69 7.76 18.51
CA PHE A 404 -8.61 7.09 19.23
C PHE A 404 -7.25 7.59 18.76
N ILE A 405 -7.00 7.63 17.46
CA ILE A 405 -5.72 8.10 16.89
C ILE A 405 -5.46 9.56 17.26
N VAL A 406 -6.48 10.42 17.15
CA VAL A 406 -6.40 11.84 17.52
C VAL A 406 -6.06 12.00 19.00
N LYS A 407 -6.75 11.27 19.89
CA LYS A 407 -6.45 11.28 21.33
C LYS A 407 -5.04 10.79 21.62
N SER A 408 -4.58 9.72 20.96
CA SER A 408 -3.21 9.23 21.10
C SER A 408 -2.16 10.24 20.62
N TYR A 409 -2.47 11.04 19.60
CA TYR A 409 -1.59 12.11 19.13
C TYR A 409 -1.55 13.30 20.09
N VAL A 410 -2.70 13.75 20.59
CA VAL A 410 -2.80 14.96 21.43
C VAL A 410 -2.37 14.67 22.88
N ASP A 411 -2.76 13.53 23.43
CA ASP A 411 -2.49 13.19 24.82
C ASP A 411 -1.18 12.41 24.95
N GLN A 412 -0.16 13.06 25.50
CA GLN A 412 1.17 12.50 25.71
C GLN A 412 1.26 11.58 26.96
N THR A 413 0.16 11.47 27.71
CA THR A 413 0.09 10.68 28.94
C THR A 413 -0.65 9.36 28.75
N ILE A 414 -1.45 9.23 27.69
CA ILE A 414 -2.14 7.99 27.35
C ILE A 414 -1.11 6.97 26.85
N SER A 415 -1.02 5.84 27.55
CA SER A 415 -0.36 4.65 27.05
C SER A 415 -0.99 4.28 25.70
N LEU A 416 -0.18 3.95 24.68
CA LEU A 416 -0.63 3.52 23.35
C LEU A 416 -1.36 2.16 23.35
N ASP A 417 -1.94 1.75 24.48
CA ASP A 417 -2.72 0.53 24.61
C ASP A 417 -4.07 0.71 23.93
N VAL A 418 -4.30 -0.11 22.90
CA VAL A 418 -5.52 -0.08 22.10
C VAL A 418 -6.69 -0.59 22.94
N PRO A 419 -7.80 0.17 23.06
CA PRO A 419 -8.99 -0.28 23.76
C PRO A 419 -9.48 -1.64 23.23
N LYS A 420 -9.89 -2.54 24.12
CA LYS A 420 -10.32 -3.91 23.76
C LYS A 420 -11.34 -3.96 22.61
N GLN A 421 -12.22 -2.96 22.53
CA GLN A 421 -13.25 -2.84 21.49
C GLN A 421 -12.73 -2.46 20.10
N LEU A 422 -11.54 -1.85 20.01
CA LEU A 422 -10.87 -1.45 18.77
C LEU A 422 -9.73 -2.39 18.40
N ARG A 423 -9.36 -3.32 19.29
CA ARG A 423 -8.27 -4.25 19.08
C ARG A 423 -8.73 -5.41 18.22
N ILE A 424 -7.94 -5.73 17.19
CA ILE A 424 -8.11 -6.93 16.37
C ILE A 424 -7.00 -7.94 16.67
N ASN A 425 -7.33 -9.23 16.65
CA ASN A 425 -6.32 -10.27 16.82
C ASN A 425 -5.44 -10.34 15.56
N LYS A 426 -4.13 -10.47 15.77
CA LYS A 426 -3.14 -10.61 14.69
C LYS A 426 -3.34 -11.92 13.91
N ASP A 427 -3.78 -12.97 14.60
CA ASP A 427 -3.91 -14.31 14.06
C ASP A 427 -5.36 -14.74 13.85
N LEU A 428 -5.54 -15.69 12.93
CA LEU A 428 -6.81 -16.40 12.81
C LEU A 428 -6.97 -17.20 14.10
N SER A 429 -7.94 -16.80 14.89
CA SER A 429 -8.07 -17.20 16.29
C SER A 429 -8.83 -18.51 16.45
N THR A 430 -9.58 -18.94 15.43
CA THR A 430 -10.45 -20.11 15.51
C THR A 430 -10.24 -21.10 14.36
N GLN A 431 -10.39 -22.41 14.65
CA GLN A 431 -10.39 -23.45 13.61
C GLN A 431 -11.46 -23.20 12.53
N ARG A 432 -12.59 -22.60 12.92
CA ARG A 432 -13.66 -22.21 12.01
C ARG A 432 -13.19 -21.17 10.99
N GLU A 433 -12.51 -20.11 11.43
CA GLU A 433 -11.92 -19.12 10.51
C GLU A 433 -10.93 -19.76 9.54
N VAL A 434 -10.13 -20.74 9.99
CA VAL A 434 -9.20 -21.46 9.11
C VAL A 434 -9.94 -22.28 8.06
N LEU A 435 -11.03 -22.96 8.43
CA LEU A 435 -11.87 -23.73 7.51
C LEU A 435 -12.59 -22.83 6.50
N ASP A 436 -13.20 -21.73 6.97
CA ASP A 436 -13.88 -20.75 6.12
C ASP A 436 -12.92 -20.12 5.11
N MET A 437 -11.66 -19.88 5.50
CA MET A 437 -10.62 -19.41 4.60
C MET A 437 -10.19 -20.44 3.56
N LYS A 438 -10.20 -21.75 3.91
CA LYS A 438 -9.88 -22.83 2.96
C LYS A 438 -10.99 -23.02 1.91
N SER A 439 -12.24 -22.74 2.27
CA SER A 439 -13.40 -22.85 1.40
C SER A 439 -13.78 -21.54 0.70
N TYR A 440 -12.98 -20.48 0.87
CA TYR A 440 -13.24 -19.18 0.25
C TYR A 440 -13.32 -19.30 -1.27
N GLN A 441 -14.43 -18.82 -1.83
CA GLN A 441 -14.62 -18.66 -3.26
C GLN A 441 -15.00 -17.22 -3.55
N THR A 442 -14.36 -16.63 -4.56
CA THR A 442 -14.73 -15.31 -5.09
C THR A 442 -16.21 -15.33 -5.47
N ARG A 443 -16.95 -14.30 -5.07
CA ARG A 443 -18.33 -14.06 -5.52
C ARG A 443 -18.38 -12.69 -6.20
N ASN A 444 -18.24 -12.69 -7.51
CA ASN A 444 -18.26 -11.47 -8.31
C ASN A 444 -19.64 -10.80 -8.25
N ARG A 445 -19.65 -9.47 -8.30
CA ARG A 445 -20.87 -8.63 -8.34
C ARG A 445 -21.12 -7.97 -9.68
N HIS A 446 -20.08 -7.70 -10.44
CA HIS A 446 -20.13 -7.00 -11.72
C HIS A 446 -19.92 -7.94 -12.90
N PHE A 447 -19.12 -9.00 -12.73
CA PHE A 447 -18.85 -9.99 -13.78
C PHE A 447 -19.33 -11.37 -13.34
N VAL A 448 -20.63 -11.62 -13.51
CA VAL A 448 -21.31 -12.86 -13.09
C VAL A 448 -21.61 -13.75 -14.29
N GLN A 449 -22.10 -13.15 -15.38
CA GLN A 449 -22.45 -13.80 -16.63
C GLN A 449 -21.44 -13.43 -17.72
N ARG A 450 -21.42 -14.21 -18.80
CA ARG A 450 -20.52 -13.94 -19.94
C ARG A 450 -20.84 -12.61 -20.61
N ASP A 451 -22.12 -12.23 -20.65
CA ASP A 451 -22.58 -11.01 -21.29
C ASP A 451 -22.16 -9.74 -20.53
N ASP A 452 -21.85 -9.85 -19.23
CA ASP A 452 -21.33 -8.74 -18.42
C ASP A 452 -19.97 -8.23 -18.95
N CYS A 453 -19.23 -9.07 -19.67
CA CYS A 453 -17.94 -8.72 -20.26
C CYS A 453 -18.07 -7.97 -21.59
N ALA A 454 -19.24 -7.96 -22.22
CA ALA A 454 -19.42 -7.53 -23.62
C ALA A 454 -18.88 -6.12 -23.89
N ARG A 455 -19.13 -5.18 -22.98
CA ARG A 455 -18.64 -3.80 -23.10
C ARG A 455 -17.11 -3.71 -23.10
N ILE A 456 -16.44 -4.49 -22.25
CA ILE A 456 -14.98 -4.50 -22.15
C ILE A 456 -14.38 -5.19 -23.37
N LEU A 457 -14.93 -6.33 -23.78
CA LEU A 457 -14.46 -7.06 -24.96
C LEU A 457 -14.59 -6.22 -26.24
N GLU A 458 -15.67 -5.45 -26.38
CA GLU A 458 -15.82 -4.52 -27.50
C GLU A 458 -14.81 -3.35 -27.42
N TRP A 459 -14.51 -2.86 -26.21
CA TRP A 459 -13.45 -1.87 -26.03
C TRP A 459 -12.07 -2.42 -26.41
N ILE A 460 -11.74 -3.65 -26.01
CA ILE A 460 -10.48 -4.33 -26.39
C ILE A 460 -10.41 -4.46 -27.92
N LYS A 461 -11.47 -4.96 -28.55
CA LYS A 461 -11.56 -5.08 -30.01
C LYS A 461 -11.43 -3.75 -30.74
N LYS A 462 -11.92 -2.65 -30.16
CA LYS A 462 -11.81 -1.34 -30.79
C LYS A 462 -10.42 -0.74 -30.65
N THR A 463 -9.77 -0.95 -29.50
CA THR A 463 -8.55 -0.21 -29.11
C THR A 463 -7.26 -1.00 -29.29
N GLN A 464 -7.33 -2.33 -29.28
CA GLN A 464 -6.15 -3.21 -29.28
C GLN A 464 -5.92 -3.93 -30.62
N THR A 465 -6.70 -3.61 -31.66
CA THR A 465 -6.58 -4.22 -33.00
C THR A 465 -5.55 -3.54 -33.91
N GLN A 466 -5.15 -2.29 -33.60
CA GLN A 466 -4.14 -1.56 -34.37
C GLN A 466 -2.94 -1.22 -33.49
N VAL A 467 -1.91 -2.06 -33.57
CA VAL A 467 -0.54 -1.60 -33.37
C VAL A 467 0.14 -1.85 -34.71
N GLU A 468 0.13 -0.84 -35.59
CA GLU A 468 1.08 -0.80 -36.69
C GLU A 468 2.48 -0.88 -36.08
N HIS A 469 3.34 -1.71 -36.66
CA HIS A 469 4.76 -1.79 -36.34
C HIS A 469 5.41 -0.40 -36.46
N VAL A 470 5.44 0.36 -35.37
CA VAL A 470 6.36 1.49 -35.24
C VAL A 470 7.70 0.90 -34.81
N GLY A 471 8.53 0.56 -35.80
CA GLY A 471 9.92 0.17 -35.58
C GLY A 471 10.40 -1.00 -36.43
N ASP A 472 10.36 -0.86 -37.76
CA ASP A 472 11.35 -1.51 -38.63
C ASP A 472 12.72 -0.84 -38.37
N ASP A 473 13.34 -1.13 -37.22
CA ASP A 473 14.78 -1.08 -37.06
C ASP A 473 15.20 -1.79 -35.75
N LEU A 474 15.13 -3.13 -35.75
CA LEU A 474 15.98 -4.05 -34.97
C LEU A 474 15.42 -5.46 -35.11
N GLY A 475 15.83 -6.13 -36.19
CA GLY A 475 15.58 -7.56 -36.36
C GLY A 475 16.23 -8.38 -35.24
N LYS A 476 15.44 -8.78 -34.26
CA LYS A 476 15.65 -10.01 -33.47
C LYS A 476 14.29 -10.63 -33.17
N HIS A 477 13.99 -11.71 -33.90
CA HIS A 477 12.96 -12.67 -33.53
C HIS A 477 13.19 -13.13 -32.07
N LEU A 478 12.39 -12.62 -31.15
CA LEU A 478 12.12 -13.28 -29.87
C LEU A 478 10.76 -13.96 -30.02
N ASP A 479 10.82 -15.29 -30.05
CA ASP A 479 9.66 -16.16 -30.18
C ASP A 479 8.76 -16.00 -28.95
N TYR A 480 7.59 -15.38 -29.12
CA TYR A 480 6.63 -15.08 -28.06
C TYR A 480 6.00 -16.35 -27.43
N LYS A 481 6.36 -17.56 -27.90
CA LYS A 481 5.83 -18.84 -27.40
C LYS A 481 6.52 -19.40 -26.15
N GLU A 482 7.71 -18.94 -25.76
CA GLU A 482 8.45 -19.53 -24.63
C GLU A 482 8.20 -18.91 -23.25
N ILE A 483 7.52 -17.76 -23.18
CA ILE A 483 7.16 -17.11 -21.90
C ILE A 483 5.91 -17.77 -21.27
N GLY A 484 5.05 -18.37 -22.08
CA GLY A 484 3.82 -19.05 -21.64
C GLY A 484 4.07 -20.40 -20.94
N SER A 485 5.11 -21.14 -21.32
CA SER A 485 5.42 -22.45 -20.70
C SER A 485 6.22 -22.33 -19.40
N SER A 486 6.94 -21.22 -19.22
CA SER A 486 7.71 -20.89 -18.00
C SER A 486 6.83 -20.33 -16.87
N SER A 487 5.68 -19.74 -17.21
CA SER A 487 4.75 -19.10 -16.26
C SER A 487 4.07 -20.09 -15.29
N ASN A 488 3.99 -21.38 -15.64
CA ASN A 488 3.47 -22.41 -14.74
C ASN A 488 4.46 -22.85 -13.63
N ARG A 489 5.73 -22.43 -13.68
CA ARG A 489 6.70 -22.68 -12.58
C ARG A 489 6.91 -21.47 -11.66
N ILE A 490 6.70 -20.26 -12.14
CA ILE A 490 6.87 -19.01 -11.36
C ILE A 490 5.77 -18.85 -10.29
N SER A 491 4.64 -19.57 -10.43
CA SER A 491 3.57 -19.59 -9.41
C SER A 491 3.96 -20.23 -8.06
N MET A 492 5.16 -20.84 -7.94
CA MET A 492 5.69 -21.35 -6.66
C MET A 492 6.61 -20.38 -5.91
N GLU A 493 6.99 -19.23 -6.48
CA GLU A 493 8.09 -18.37 -6.01
C GLU A 493 7.70 -17.31 -4.95
N ILE A 494 6.61 -17.53 -4.21
CA ILE A 494 6.26 -16.69 -3.05
C ILE A 494 6.05 -17.56 -1.80
N LYS A 495 7.07 -18.36 -1.48
CA LYS A 495 7.13 -19.14 -0.22
C LYS A 495 8.30 -18.76 0.70
N GLY A 496 9.06 -17.70 0.39
CA GLY A 496 10.22 -17.28 1.19
C GLY A 496 10.27 -15.77 1.44
N LEU A 497 9.22 -15.22 2.07
CA LEU A 497 9.25 -13.90 2.72
C LEU A 497 8.34 -13.90 3.95
#